data_AF-A0A5C3PU75-F1
#
_entry.id   AF-A0A5C3PU75-F1
#
_cell.length_a   1.000
_cell.length_b   1.000
_cell.length_c   1.000
_cell.angle_alpha   90.00
_cell.angle_beta   90.00
_cell.angle_gamma   90.00
#
_symmetry.space_group_name_H-M   'P 1'
#
loop_
_entity.id
_entity.type
_entity.pdbx_description
1 polymer ?
#
loop_
_entity_poly.entity_id
_entity_poly.type
_entity_poly.pdbx_seq_one_letter_code
_entity_poly.pdbx_strand_id
1 'polypeptide(L)'
;YLKPEDLLKLARTCKALRQRFMNRDSAVIWRRARRNVSGLPEPPSYLSEPAYAFFMFERRCYNIDKTFWRLAKRYCSACRKKL
;
A
#
# COMPACT_ATOMS: atom_id res chain seq x y z
N TYR A 1 3.21 -5.36 17.83
CA TYR A 1 2.24 -4.57 17.04
C TYR A 1 2.44 -4.84 15.55
N LEU A 2 1.36 -4.96 14.76
CA LEU A 2 1.43 -5.29 13.32
C LEU A 2 1.78 -4.07 12.47
N LYS A 3 2.66 -4.23 11.48
CA LYS A 3 2.98 -3.18 10.50
C LYS A 3 2.06 -3.27 9.28
N PRO A 4 1.96 -2.22 8.44
CA PRO A 4 1.12 -2.27 7.25
C PRO A 4 1.57 -3.35 6.26
N GLU A 5 2.88 -3.65 6.22
CA GLU A 5 3.43 -4.76 5.44
C GLU A 5 2.89 -6.13 5.89
N ASP A 6 2.71 -6.34 7.19
CA ASP A 6 2.19 -7.60 7.72
C ASP A 6 0.72 -7.78 7.35
N LEU A 7 -0.07 -6.70 7.42
CA LEU A 7 -1.46 -6.71 6.97
C LEU A 7 -1.58 -7.03 5.47
N LEU A 8 -0.67 -6.50 4.65
CA LEU A 8 -0.63 -6.83 3.22
C LEU A 8 -0.30 -8.31 2.97
N LYS A 9 0.67 -8.86 3.70
CA LYS A 9 1.03 -10.28 3.60
C LYS A 9 -0.14 -11.18 4.02
N LEU A 10 -0.80 -10.86 5.13
CA LEU A 10 -2.00 -11.58 5.60
C LEU A 10 -3.17 -11.48 4.62
N ALA A 11 -3.38 -10.31 4.02
CA ALA A 11 -4.39 -10.12 2.98
C ALA A 11 -4.09 -10.92 1.70
N ARG A 12 -2.84 -11.35 1.47
CA ARG A 12 -2.47 -12.17 0.30
C ARG A 12 -2.58 -13.66 0.57
N THR A 13 -2.33 -14.09 1.80
CA THR A 13 -2.39 -15.51 2.16
C THR A 13 -3.80 -16.00 2.45
N CYS A 14 -4.70 -15.13 2.94
CA CYS A 14 -6.06 -15.52 3.30
C CYS A 14 -7.11 -14.65 2.62
N LYS A 15 -8.01 -15.28 1.84
CA LYS A 15 -9.09 -14.59 1.11
C LYS A 15 -10.10 -13.90 2.04
N ALA A 16 -10.39 -14.49 3.19
CA ALA A 16 -11.27 -13.89 4.20
C ALA A 16 -10.65 -12.65 4.83
N LEU A 17 -9.36 -12.72 5.19
CA LEU A 17 -8.61 -11.55 5.68
C LEU A 17 -8.48 -10.48 4.60
N ARG A 18 -8.30 -10.86 3.33
CA ARG A 18 -8.29 -9.92 2.21
C ARG A 18 -9.60 -9.12 2.13
N GLN A 19 -10.74 -9.83 2.14
CA GLN A 19 -12.05 -9.19 2.12
C GLN A 19 -12.24 -8.25 3.31
N ARG A 20 -11.82 -8.68 4.51
CA ARG A 20 -11.94 -7.84 5.70
C ARG A 20 -11.05 -6.62 5.63
N PHE A 21 -9.76 -6.78 5.35
CA PHE A 21 -8.78 -5.69 5.37
C PHE A 21 -8.98 -4.68 4.24
N MET A 22 -9.52 -5.09 3.10
CA MET A 22 -9.80 -4.17 1.99
C MET A 22 -11.15 -3.44 2.11
N ASN A 23 -11.95 -3.75 3.12
CA ASN A 23 -13.17 -2.99 3.42
C ASN A 23 -12.85 -1.66 4.12
N ARG A 24 -13.66 -0.62 3.88
CA ARG A 24 -13.53 0.72 4.49
C ARG A 24 -13.54 0.67 6.02
N ASP A 25 -14.30 -0.26 6.62
CA ASP A 25 -14.37 -0.43 8.08
C ASP A 25 -13.00 -0.76 8.70
N SER A 26 -12.15 -1.43 7.94
CA SER A 26 -10.79 -1.80 8.37
C SER A 26 -9.79 -0.65 8.30
N ALA A 27 -10.18 0.55 7.83
CA ALA A 27 -9.29 1.71 7.77
C ALA A 27 -8.68 2.07 9.13
N VAL A 28 -9.38 1.79 10.23
CA VAL A 28 -8.87 1.97 11.60
C VAL A 28 -7.69 1.05 11.89
N ILE A 29 -7.76 -0.20 11.42
CA ILE A 29 -6.69 -1.20 11.58
C ILE A 29 -5.44 -0.74 10.84
N TRP A 30 -5.60 -0.25 9.60
CA TRP A 30 -4.49 0.27 8.81
C TRP A 30 -3.88 1.53 9.41
N ARG A 31 -4.69 2.47 9.92
CA ARG A 31 -4.18 3.65 10.65
C ARG A 31 -3.35 3.26 11.86
N ARG A 32 -3.81 2.28 12.65
CA ARG A 32 -3.05 1.75 13.79
C ARG A 32 -1.76 1.09 13.34
N ALA A 33 -1.80 0.28 12.28
CA ALA A 33 -0.61 -0.34 11.72
C ALA A 33 0.40 0.69 11.19
N ARG A 34 -0.07 1.76 10.54
CA ARG A 34 0.77 2.87 10.06
C ARG A 34 1.51 3.57 11.19
N ARG A 35 0.84 3.82 12.32
CA ARG A 35 1.46 4.42 13.53
C ARG A 35 2.58 3.57 14.13
N ASN A 36 2.63 2.27 13.82
CA ASN A 36 3.73 1.40 14.27
C ASN A 36 5.01 1.56 13.44
N VAL A 37 5.00 2.38 12.39
CA VAL A 37 6.17 2.70 11.58
C VAL A 37 6.54 4.16 11.79
N SER A 38 7.69 4.39 12.41
CA SER A 38 8.21 5.74 12.64
C SER A 38 8.63 6.41 11.33
N GLY A 39 8.40 7.72 11.22
CA GLY A 39 8.82 8.53 10.07
C GLY A 39 7.97 8.35 8.80
N LEU A 40 6.84 7.65 8.88
CA LEU A 40 5.97 7.45 7.72
C LEU A 40 5.05 8.68 7.53
N PRO A 41 5.02 9.31 6.34
CA PRO A 41 4.17 10.47 6.13
C PRO A 41 2.68 10.14 6.24
N GLU A 42 1.84 11.17 6.33
CA GLU A 42 0.40 10.97 6.22
C GLU A 42 0.02 10.57 4.79
N PRO A 43 -0.94 9.65 4.62
CA PRO A 43 -1.46 9.31 3.31
C PRO A 43 -2.10 10.55 2.67
N PRO A 44 -1.82 10.82 1.39
CA PRO A 44 -2.52 11.88 0.65
C PRO A 44 -4.04 11.65 0.67
N SER A 45 -4.83 12.73 0.61
CA SER A 45 -6.30 12.68 0.72
C SER A 45 -7.00 11.79 -0.32
N TYR A 46 -6.36 11.55 -1.46
CA TYR A 46 -6.86 10.68 -2.53
C TYR A 46 -6.49 9.19 -2.35
N LEU A 47 -5.72 8.84 -1.32
CA LEU A 47 -5.26 7.47 -1.06
C LEU A 47 -5.92 6.89 0.19
N SER A 48 -6.49 5.70 0.03
CA SER A 48 -6.92 4.91 1.17
C SER A 48 -5.71 4.33 1.91
N GLU A 49 -5.82 4.12 3.22
CA GLU A 49 -4.77 3.54 4.04
C GLU A 49 -4.23 2.18 3.51
N PRO A 50 -5.06 1.23 3.01
CA PRO A 50 -4.56 0.01 2.37
C PRO A 50 -3.77 0.29 1.08
N ALA A 51 -4.23 1.23 0.25
CA ALA A 51 -3.54 1.59 -0.99
C ALA A 51 -2.22 2.31 -0.72
N TYR A 52 -2.18 3.15 0.30
CA TYR A 52 -0.98 3.81 0.77
C TYR A 52 0.03 2.81 1.36
N ALA A 53 -0.44 1.85 2.16
CA ALA A 53 0.40 0.76 2.64
C ALA A 53 0.98 -0.05 1.48
N PHE A 54 0.14 -0.39 0.49
CA PHE A 54 0.59 -1.10 -0.71
C PHE A 54 1.65 -0.28 -1.47
N PHE A 55 1.45 1.02 -1.65
CA PHE A 55 2.44 1.90 -2.28
C PHE A 55 3.78 1.93 -1.55
N MET A 56 3.75 2.02 -0.21
CA MET A 56 4.97 2.15 0.59
C MET A 56 5.75 0.84 0.69
N PHE A 57 5.05 -0.29 0.89
CA PHE A 57 5.67 -1.56 1.28
C PHE A 57 5.69 -2.63 0.17
N GLU A 58 4.80 -2.55 -0.83
CA GLU A 58 4.82 -3.53 -1.92
C GLU A 58 5.93 -3.22 -2.93
N ARG A 59 6.78 -4.21 -3.20
CA ARG A 59 7.82 -4.15 -4.25
C ARG A 59 7.30 -4.70 -5.58
N ARG A 60 6.12 -4.23 -6.04
CA ARG A 60 5.59 -4.61 -7.36
C ARG A 60 5.77 -3.48 -8.36
N CYS A 61 6.42 -3.80 -9.47
CA CYS A 61 6.49 -2.93 -10.64
C CYS A 61 5.20 -3.08 -11.44
N TYR A 62 4.39 -2.02 -11.50
CA TYR A 62 3.24 -1.97 -12.40
C TYR A 62 3.70 -1.39 -13.74
N ASN A 63 4.16 -2.25 -14.64
CA ASN A 63 4.49 -1.88 -16.02
C ASN A 63 3.26 -2.08 -16.93
N ILE A 64 2.13 -1.51 -16.52
CA ILE A 64 0.90 -1.45 -17.32
C ILE A 64 0.66 0.03 -17.52
N ASP A 65 0.85 0.45 -18.76
CA ASP A 65 0.74 1.78 -19.36
C ASP A 65 0.65 3.04 -18.49
N LYS A 66 1.60 3.94 -18.77
CA LYS A 66 1.71 5.36 -18.44
C LYS A 66 0.60 5.94 -17.55
N THR A 67 0.81 5.97 -16.23
CA THR A 67 0.31 7.10 -15.43
C THR A 67 1.06 7.28 -14.11
N PHE A 68 1.99 8.24 -14.14
CA PHE A 68 2.25 9.34 -13.21
C PHE A 68 2.17 9.13 -11.68
N TRP A 69 3.09 9.82 -10.98
CA TRP A 69 3.13 10.06 -9.53
C TRP A 69 1.79 10.47 -8.86
N ARG A 70 0.76 10.87 -9.64
CA ARG A 70 -0.63 11.03 -9.18
C ARG A 70 -1.29 9.72 -8.70
N LEU A 71 -0.78 8.54 -9.08
CA LEU A 71 -1.39 7.25 -8.75
C LEU A 71 -0.67 6.45 -7.65
N ALA A 72 0.39 6.98 -7.02
CA ALA A 72 1.16 6.28 -5.98
C ALA A 72 1.58 4.85 -6.39
N LYS A 73 2.52 4.75 -7.33
CA LYS A 73 3.16 3.47 -7.74
C LYS A 73 4.69 3.57 -7.73
N ARG A 74 5.37 2.49 -7.33
CA ARG A 74 6.84 2.37 -7.39
C ARG A 74 7.27 1.72 -8.72
N TYR A 75 8.27 2.31 -9.38
CA TYR A 75 8.89 1.77 -10.59
C TYR A 75 10.28 1.24 -10.29
N CYS A 76 10.69 0.13 -10.93
CA CYS A 76 12.06 -0.36 -10.84
C CYS A 76 13.03 0.57 -11.60
N SER A 77 14.32 0.49 -11.29
CA SER A 77 15.37 1.28 -11.96
C SER A 77 15.37 1.11 -13.48
N ALA A 78 15.06 -0.10 -13.96
CA ALA A 78 14.93 -0.38 -15.39
C ALA A 78 13.72 0.32 -16.04
N CYS A 79 12.56 0.34 -15.37
CA CYS A 79 11.37 1.05 -15.86
C CYS A 79 11.48 2.56 -15.70
N ARG A 80 12.23 3.05 -14.70
CA ARG A 80 12.52 4.47 -14.51
C ARG A 80 13.33 5.05 -15.68
N LYS A 81 14.23 4.27 -16.29
CA LYS A 81 15.03 4.70 -17.45
C LYS A 81 14.26 4.74 -18.77
N LYS A 82 13.07 4.13 -18.82
CA LYS A 82 12.18 4.09 -19.99
C LYS A 82 11.05 5.13 -19.92
N LEU A 83 11.04 5.93 -18.85
CA LEU A 83 10.28 7.17 -18.74
C LEU A 83 11.05 8.28 -19.43
#